data_AF-A0A1Y2BVE5-F1
#
_entry.id   AF-A0A1Y2BVE5-F1
#
_cell.length_a   1.000
_cell.length_b   1.000
_cell.length_c   1.000
_cell.angle_alpha   90.00
_cell.angle_beta   90.00
_cell.angle_gamma   90.00
#
_symmetry.space_group_name_H-M   'P 1'
#
loop_
_entity.id
_entity.type
_entity.pdbx_description
1 polymer ?
#
loop_
_entity_poly.entity_id
_entity_poly.type
_entity_poly.pdbx_seq_one_letter_code
_entity_poly.pdbx_strand_id
1 'polypeptide(L)'
;MDINRNYSQKSIFNDILQKYSDLIKKLFNSLEGLSQGNKPEPSVQTTIHDIIEIDKCLQVALIGLEEHQYLQKKIEAAQKTSELYNIALLSLVRKLKSAEVELENVLSNAKIKLKNLQDADKRKIDYKELISYSQRIAPYTSAPPNWKDTDGFDNIPNRPPIPEESMFRFSALYQNNGNITEDNRNEDEDNDNIIMEENKVNVDSYLGLDPLQGDQESLLDLDLDDF
;
A
#
# COMPACT_ATOMS: atom_id res chain seq x y z
N MET A 1 -37.70 16.57 10.77
CA MET A 1 -38.71 17.12 9.84
C MET A 1 -38.67 16.23 8.61
N ASP A 2 -39.29 15.08 8.74
CA ASP A 2 -39.31 14.04 7.73
C ASP A 2 -40.34 14.44 6.69
N ILE A 3 -39.85 15.09 5.65
CA ILE A 3 -40.64 15.49 4.49
C ILE A 3 -41.20 14.19 3.93
N ASN A 4 -42.53 14.07 4.05
CA ASN A 4 -43.36 13.07 3.39
C ASN A 4 -42.67 12.58 2.13
N ARG A 5 -42.22 11.32 2.15
CA ARG A 5 -41.77 10.60 0.97
C ARG A 5 -43.02 10.38 0.13
N ASN A 6 -43.39 11.47 -0.52
CA ASN A 6 -44.57 11.69 -1.33
C ASN A 6 -44.78 10.49 -2.22
N TYR A 7 -46.04 10.06 -2.37
CA TYR A 7 -46.49 9.18 -3.42
C TYR A 7 -45.63 9.40 -4.67
N SER A 8 -44.87 8.37 -5.06
CA SER A 8 -44.01 8.44 -6.23
C SER A 8 -44.82 9.03 -7.39
N GLN A 9 -44.28 9.98 -8.16
CA GLN A 9 -44.99 10.50 -9.34
C GLN A 9 -45.46 9.36 -10.25
N LYS A 10 -44.72 8.24 -10.25
CA LYS A 10 -45.11 6.99 -10.90
C LYS A 10 -46.38 6.37 -10.32
N SER A 11 -46.56 6.40 -9.00
CA SER A 11 -47.78 5.93 -8.32
C SER A 11 -48.97 6.80 -8.69
N ILE A 12 -48.82 8.13 -8.66
CA ILE A 12 -49.90 9.08 -9.03
C ILE A 12 -50.30 8.88 -10.49
N PHE A 13 -49.32 8.73 -11.39
CA PHE A 13 -49.56 8.47 -12.80
C PHE A 13 -50.26 7.12 -13.03
N ASN A 14 -49.84 6.06 -12.33
CA ASN A 14 -50.46 4.74 -12.44
C ASN A 14 -51.92 4.76 -11.95
N ASP A 15 -52.20 5.47 -10.86
CA ASP A 15 -53.56 5.62 -10.33
C ASP A 15 -54.48 6.36 -11.31
N ILE A 16 -53.96 7.37 -12.02
CA ILE A 16 -54.69 8.11 -13.07
C ILE A 16 -54.97 7.19 -14.27
N LEU A 17 -53.99 6.39 -14.71
CA LEU A 17 -54.16 5.43 -15.80
C LEU A 17 -55.17 4.34 -15.45
N GLN A 18 -55.18 3.85 -14.21
CA GLN A 18 -56.13 2.84 -13.76
C GLN A 18 -57.55 3.40 -13.76
N LYS A 19 -57.75 4.63 -13.26
CA LYS A 19 -59.03 5.33 -13.31
C LYS A 19 -59.52 5.58 -14.75
N TYR A 20 -58.60 5.95 -15.65
CA TYR A 20 -58.90 6.13 -17.07
C TYR A 20 -59.35 4.81 -17.73
N SER A 21 -58.64 3.70 -17.46
CA SER A 21 -59.02 2.35 -17.88
C SER A 21 -60.44 1.98 -17.42
N ASP A 22 -60.74 2.25 -16.16
CA ASP A 22 -62.01 1.85 -15.55
C ASP A 22 -63.18 2.68 -16.08
N LEU A 23 -62.95 3.95 -16.43
CA LEU A 23 -63.94 4.79 -17.09
C LEU A 23 -64.19 4.39 -18.55
N ILE A 24 -63.16 3.98 -19.28
CA ILE A 24 -63.33 3.42 -20.64
C ILE A 24 -64.18 2.14 -20.59
N LYS A 25 -63.88 1.23 -19.65
CA LYS A 25 -64.69 0.01 -19.46
C LYS A 25 -66.14 0.36 -19.13
N LYS A 26 -66.38 1.36 -18.27
CA LYS A 26 -67.74 1.85 -17.94
C LYS A 26 -68.45 2.46 -19.15
N LEU A 27 -67.74 3.20 -20.02
CA LEU A 27 -68.30 3.75 -21.25
C LEU A 27 -68.74 2.63 -22.19
N PHE A 28 -67.87 1.66 -22.47
CA PHE A 28 -68.19 0.52 -23.33
C PHE A 28 -69.39 -0.27 -22.80
N ASN A 29 -69.44 -0.55 -21.50
CA ASN A 29 -70.58 -1.24 -20.87
C ASN A 29 -71.89 -0.42 -20.96
N SER A 30 -71.81 0.91 -20.83
CA SER A 30 -72.96 1.81 -20.97
C SER A 30 -73.47 1.87 -22.42
N LEU A 31 -72.56 1.88 -23.40
CA LEU A 31 -72.91 1.83 -24.82
C LEU A 31 -73.53 0.49 -25.24
N GLU A 32 -73.01 -0.61 -24.70
CA GLU A 32 -73.57 -1.96 -24.90
C GLU A 32 -74.98 -2.09 -24.31
N GLY A 33 -75.20 -1.55 -23.10
CA GLY A 33 -76.52 -1.48 -22.47
C GLY A 33 -77.53 -0.64 -23.28
N LEU A 34 -77.07 0.47 -23.88
CA LEU A 34 -77.88 1.31 -24.74
C LEU A 34 -78.24 0.61 -26.07
N SER A 35 -77.32 -0.16 -26.65
CA SER A 35 -77.57 -0.98 -27.84
C SER A 35 -78.58 -2.09 -27.60
N GLN A 36 -78.71 -2.58 -26.37
CA GLN A 36 -79.68 -3.61 -25.98
C GLN A 36 -81.05 -3.05 -25.55
N GLY A 37 -81.25 -1.72 -25.67
CA GLY A 37 -82.54 -1.07 -25.40
C GLY A 37 -82.79 -0.72 -23.93
N ASN A 38 -81.81 -0.91 -23.05
CA ASN A 38 -81.88 -0.48 -21.65
C ASN A 38 -81.34 0.95 -21.52
N LYS A 39 -82.01 1.83 -20.77
CA LYS A 39 -81.45 3.14 -20.38
C LYS A 39 -80.36 2.89 -19.33
N PRO A 40 -79.07 3.08 -19.63
CA PRO A 40 -78.03 2.89 -18.64
C PRO A 40 -78.02 4.11 -17.70
N GLU A 41 -78.10 3.88 -16.38
CA GLU A 41 -77.48 4.78 -15.42
C GLU A 41 -75.99 4.39 -15.36
N PRO A 42 -75.02 5.27 -15.65
CA PRO A 42 -75.05 6.72 -15.91
C PRO A 42 -75.19 7.11 -17.39
N SER A 43 -75.62 8.37 -17.62
CA SER A 43 -75.67 9.00 -18.94
C SER A 43 -74.32 8.91 -19.65
N VAL A 44 -74.29 8.42 -20.89
CA VAL A 44 -73.07 8.36 -21.72
C VAL A 44 -72.35 9.72 -21.77
N GLN A 45 -73.10 10.82 -21.67
CA GLN A 45 -72.55 12.17 -21.67
C GLN A 45 -71.77 12.51 -20.39
N THR A 46 -72.19 12.00 -19.22
CA THR A 46 -71.47 12.24 -17.96
C THR A 46 -70.16 11.45 -17.94
N THR A 47 -70.16 10.20 -18.42
CA THR A 47 -68.94 9.40 -18.55
C THR A 47 -67.94 10.00 -19.53
N ILE A 48 -68.40 10.62 -20.62
CA ILE A 48 -67.52 11.35 -21.55
C ILE A 48 -66.92 12.59 -20.88
N HIS A 49 -67.71 13.34 -20.10
CA HIS A 49 -67.21 14.50 -19.38
C HIS A 49 -66.13 14.10 -18.36
N ASP A 50 -66.35 13.02 -17.60
CA ASP A 50 -65.39 12.48 -16.63
C ASP A 50 -64.08 12.03 -17.29
N ILE A 51 -64.15 11.47 -18.50
CA ILE A 51 -62.96 11.09 -19.29
C ILE A 51 -62.17 12.33 -19.69
N ILE A 52 -62.84 13.40 -20.15
CA ILE A 52 -62.19 14.67 -20.53
C ILE A 52 -61.50 15.31 -19.30
N GLU A 53 -62.12 15.23 -18.13
CA GLU A 53 -61.55 15.77 -16.90
C GLU A 53 -60.29 14.99 -16.46
N ILE A 54 -60.32 13.66 -16.57
CA ILE A 54 -59.14 12.84 -16.29
C ILE A 54 -58.03 13.03 -17.33
N ASP A 55 -58.38 13.22 -18.60
CA ASP A 55 -57.41 13.51 -19.65
C ASP A 55 -56.68 14.84 -19.38
N LYS A 56 -57.41 15.88 -18.95
CA LYS A 56 -56.80 17.14 -18.48
C LYS A 56 -55.88 16.92 -17.28
N CYS A 57 -56.30 16.08 -16.32
CA CYS A 57 -55.49 15.73 -15.16
C CYS A 57 -54.20 14.99 -15.55
N LEU A 58 -54.29 14.07 -16.52
CA LEU A 58 -53.14 13.35 -17.09
C LEU A 58 -52.18 14.33 -17.77
N GLN A 59 -52.69 15.27 -18.55
CA GLN A 59 -51.87 16.26 -19.23
C GLN A 59 -51.08 17.14 -18.24
N VAL A 60 -51.71 17.57 -17.15
CA VAL A 60 -51.03 18.31 -16.08
C VAL A 60 -49.96 17.44 -15.39
N ALA A 61 -50.27 16.17 -15.12
CA ALA A 61 -49.32 15.24 -14.53
C ALA A 61 -48.12 14.96 -15.45
N LEU A 62 -48.33 14.92 -16.77
CA LEU A 62 -47.29 14.73 -17.78
C LEU A 62 -46.32 15.91 -17.82
N ILE A 63 -46.84 17.14 -17.83
CA ILE A 63 -46.01 18.36 -17.75
C ILE A 63 -45.16 18.35 -16.47
N GLY A 64 -45.77 18.01 -15.33
CA GLY A 64 -45.03 17.89 -14.07
C GLY A 64 -43.98 16.78 -14.07
N LEU A 65 -44.18 15.71 -14.83
CA LEU A 65 -43.19 14.64 -15.00
C LEU A 65 -42.01 15.09 -15.88
N GLU A 66 -42.26 15.83 -16.96
CA GLU A 66 -41.22 16.38 -17.83
C GLU A 66 -40.29 17.33 -17.06
N GLU A 67 -40.86 18.23 -16.26
CA GLU A 67 -40.08 19.13 -15.40
C GLU A 67 -39.22 18.34 -14.40
N HIS A 68 -39.80 17.31 -13.78
CA HIS A 68 -39.07 16.46 -12.85
C HIS A 68 -37.94 15.68 -13.53
N GLN A 69 -38.16 15.15 -14.74
CA GLN A 69 -37.12 14.48 -15.52
C GLN A 69 -36.00 15.44 -15.91
N TYR A 70 -36.34 16.67 -16.30
CA TYR A 70 -35.35 17.71 -16.59
C TYR A 70 -34.48 18.04 -15.37
N LEU A 71 -35.10 18.25 -14.21
CA LEU A 71 -34.39 18.49 -12.95
C LEU A 71 -33.54 17.28 -12.55
N GLN A 72 -34.06 16.06 -12.68
CA GLN A 72 -33.33 14.84 -12.36
C GLN A 72 -32.08 14.70 -13.24
N LYS A 73 -32.17 15.00 -14.54
CA LYS A 73 -31.02 14.99 -15.44
C LYS A 73 -29.98 16.03 -15.03
N LYS A 74 -30.42 17.20 -14.56
CA LYS A 74 -29.52 18.25 -14.05
C LYS A 74 -28.83 17.81 -12.74
N ILE A 75 -29.55 17.15 -11.84
CA ILE A 75 -29.00 16.57 -10.62
C ILE A 75 -27.96 15.51 -10.94
N GLU A 76 -28.27 14.59 -11.86
CA GLU A 76 -27.34 13.54 -12.28
C GLU A 76 -26.08 14.13 -12.90
N ALA A 77 -26.20 15.17 -13.74
CA ALA A 77 -25.05 15.87 -14.30
C ALA A 77 -24.19 16.51 -13.20
N ALA A 78 -24.80 17.17 -12.22
CA ALA A 78 -24.09 17.75 -11.08
C ALA A 78 -23.40 16.68 -10.22
N GLN A 79 -24.06 15.55 -9.97
CA GLN A 79 -23.49 14.41 -9.24
C GLN A 79 -22.24 13.87 -9.95
N LYS A 80 -22.30 13.64 -11.27
CA LYS A 80 -21.14 13.22 -12.07
C LYS A 80 -19.99 14.21 -11.96
N THR A 81 -20.27 15.51 -12.02
CA THR A 81 -19.20 16.51 -11.85
C THR A 81 -18.59 16.48 -10.45
N SER A 82 -19.40 16.28 -9.41
CA SER A 82 -18.92 16.15 -8.03
C SER A 82 -18.05 14.91 -7.84
N GLU A 83 -18.41 13.79 -8.46
CA GLU A 83 -17.62 12.55 -8.44
C GLU A 83 -16.26 12.75 -9.11
N LEU A 84 -16.22 13.42 -10.26
CA LEU A 84 -14.96 13.76 -10.95
C LEU A 84 -14.06 14.63 -10.07
N TYR A 85 -14.61 15.65 -9.41
CA TYR A 85 -13.83 16.47 -8.47
C TYR A 85 -13.33 15.67 -7.28
N ASN A 86 -14.13 14.75 -6.75
CA ASN A 86 -13.72 13.90 -5.64
C ASN A 86 -12.55 12.98 -6.02
N ILE A 87 -12.61 12.38 -7.22
CA ILE A 87 -11.51 11.56 -7.75
C ILE A 87 -10.23 12.41 -7.89
N ALA A 88 -10.35 13.61 -8.46
CA ALA A 88 -9.22 14.53 -8.59
C ALA A 88 -8.64 14.92 -7.22
N LEU A 89 -9.49 15.23 -6.25
CA LEU A 89 -9.08 15.56 -4.88
C LEU A 89 -8.33 14.40 -4.22
N LEU A 90 -8.87 13.19 -4.28
CA LEU A 90 -8.22 11.99 -3.73
C LEU A 90 -6.87 11.74 -4.39
N SER A 91 -6.75 11.94 -5.71
CA SER A 91 -5.48 11.83 -6.42
C SER A 91 -4.45 12.85 -5.93
N LEU A 92 -4.88 14.08 -5.66
CA LEU A 92 -4.02 15.16 -5.16
C LEU A 92 -3.57 14.87 -3.73
N VAL A 93 -4.47 14.41 -2.87
CA VAL A 93 -4.14 14.01 -1.49
C VAL A 93 -3.11 12.86 -1.49
N ARG A 94 -3.27 11.87 -2.35
CA ARG A 94 -2.28 10.78 -2.49
C ARG A 94 -0.92 11.29 -2.94
N LYS A 95 -0.88 12.17 -3.94
CA LYS A 95 0.37 12.79 -4.41
C LYS A 95 1.04 13.60 -3.31
N LEU A 96 0.26 14.37 -2.54
CA LEU A 96 0.78 15.17 -1.44
C LEU A 96 1.36 14.28 -0.34
N LYS A 97 0.66 13.19 0.03
CA LYS A 97 1.16 12.24 1.03
C LYS A 97 2.44 11.54 0.56
N SER A 98 2.50 11.17 -0.72
CA SER A 98 3.73 10.59 -1.30
C SER A 98 4.90 11.56 -1.23
N ALA A 99 4.68 12.84 -1.57
CA ALA A 99 5.72 13.86 -1.51
C ALA A 99 6.18 14.15 -0.06
N GLU A 100 5.24 14.15 0.89
CA GLU A 100 5.56 14.28 2.32
C GLU A 100 6.49 13.15 2.79
N VAL A 101 6.16 11.89 2.47
CA VAL A 101 6.98 10.72 2.84
C VAL A 101 8.36 10.78 2.17
N GLU A 102 8.44 11.20 0.91
CA GLU A 102 9.72 11.39 0.22
C GLU A 102 10.58 12.45 0.91
N LEU A 103 10.00 13.59 1.29
CA LEU A 103 10.71 14.65 2.01
C LEU A 103 11.17 14.20 3.40
N GLU A 104 10.35 13.43 4.12
CA GLU A 104 10.73 12.84 5.41
C GLU A 104 11.93 11.89 5.26
N ASN A 105 11.93 11.07 4.21
CA ASN A 105 13.05 10.18 3.89
C ASN A 105 14.32 10.95 3.52
N VAL A 106 14.21 12.03 2.74
CA VAL A 106 15.35 12.89 2.43
C VAL A 106 15.89 13.54 3.71
N LEU A 107 15.02 14.02 4.58
CA LEU A 107 15.39 14.67 5.83
C LEU A 107 16.02 13.69 6.84
N SER A 108 15.51 12.46 6.95
CA SER A 108 16.09 11.43 7.80
C SER A 108 17.48 11.02 7.29
N ASN A 109 17.62 10.83 5.98
CA ASN A 109 18.92 10.55 5.35
C ASN A 109 19.91 11.70 5.52
N ALA A 110 19.46 12.94 5.39
CA ALA A 110 20.30 14.12 5.63
C ALA A 110 20.80 14.18 7.08
N LYS A 111 19.93 13.88 8.06
CA LYS A 111 20.32 13.79 9.48
C LYS A 111 21.36 12.70 9.72
N ILE A 112 21.20 11.53 9.13
CA ILE A 112 22.17 10.43 9.23
C ILE A 112 23.52 10.84 8.62
N LYS A 113 23.51 11.44 7.42
CA LYS A 113 24.72 11.95 6.77
C LYS A 113 25.43 13.00 7.62
N LEU A 114 24.69 13.93 8.21
CA LEU A 114 25.24 14.95 9.10
C LEU A 114 25.91 14.32 10.32
N LYS A 115 25.24 13.35 10.97
CA LYS A 115 25.83 12.61 12.09
C LYS A 115 27.12 11.89 11.68
N ASN A 116 27.12 11.21 10.53
CA ASN A 116 28.30 10.52 10.02
C ASN A 116 29.45 11.49 9.73
N LEU A 117 29.17 12.67 9.17
CA LEU A 117 30.17 13.72 8.98
C LEU A 117 30.74 14.22 10.31
N GLN A 118 29.89 14.49 11.30
CA GLN A 118 30.37 14.88 12.64
C GLN A 118 31.23 13.81 13.29
N ASP A 119 30.85 12.54 13.15
CA ASP A 119 31.61 11.42 13.69
C ASP A 119 32.90 11.15 12.90
N ALA A 120 32.95 11.51 11.61
CA ALA A 120 34.16 11.48 10.80
C ALA A 120 35.11 12.64 11.13
N ASP A 121 34.58 13.86 11.35
CA ASP A 121 35.36 15.02 11.78
C ASP A 121 35.99 14.79 13.16
N LYS A 122 35.25 14.17 14.09
CA LYS A 122 35.80 13.75 15.40
C LYS A 122 36.87 12.68 15.26
N ARG A 123 36.70 11.73 14.33
CA ARG A 123 37.65 10.65 14.03
C ARG A 123 38.49 11.00 12.80
N LYS A 124 39.09 12.18 12.80
CA LYS A 124 39.97 12.60 11.72
C LYS A 124 41.20 11.70 11.68
N ILE A 125 41.26 10.81 10.69
CA ILE A 125 42.40 9.94 10.43
C ILE A 125 43.45 10.72 9.65
N ASP A 126 44.73 10.57 10.01
CA ASP A 126 45.82 11.17 9.22
C ASP A 126 45.98 10.43 7.89
N TYR A 127 46.11 11.19 6.81
CA TYR A 127 46.22 10.63 5.46
C TYR A 127 47.46 9.74 5.31
N LYS A 128 48.54 10.06 6.06
CA LYS A 128 49.77 9.26 6.04
C LYS A 128 49.58 7.89 6.66
N GLU A 129 48.84 7.82 7.76
CA GLU A 129 48.51 6.55 8.42
C GLU A 129 47.58 5.70 7.55
N LEU A 130 46.62 6.32 6.87
CA LEU A 130 45.75 5.62 5.94
C LEU A 130 46.55 5.01 4.77
N ILE A 131 47.45 5.78 4.16
CA ILE A 131 48.29 5.31 3.05
C ILE A 131 49.20 4.17 3.51
N SER A 132 49.87 4.31 4.67
CA SER A 132 50.76 3.27 5.19
C SER A 132 49.99 1.99 5.55
N TYR A 133 48.80 2.13 6.14
CA TYR A 133 47.91 1.00 6.42
C TYR A 133 47.45 0.32 5.12
N SER A 134 47.00 1.09 4.12
CA SER A 134 46.60 0.59 2.81
C SER A 134 47.73 -0.19 2.13
N GLN A 135 48.95 0.33 2.16
CA GLN A 135 50.14 -0.38 1.64
C GLN A 135 50.42 -1.68 2.40
N ARG A 136 50.19 -1.69 3.72
CA ARG A 136 50.37 -2.90 4.56
C ARG A 136 49.35 -3.98 4.26
N ILE A 137 48.09 -3.63 3.96
CA ILE A 137 47.03 -4.60 3.68
C ILE A 137 46.93 -4.99 2.20
N ALA A 138 47.44 -4.17 1.28
CA ALA A 138 47.39 -4.42 -0.16
C ALA A 138 47.90 -5.82 -0.58
N PRO A 139 48.97 -6.38 0.03
CA PRO A 139 49.37 -7.78 -0.21
C PRO A 139 48.31 -8.83 0.09
N TYR A 140 47.40 -8.58 1.04
CA TYR A 140 46.47 -9.57 1.61
C TYR A 140 45.05 -9.43 1.05
N THR A 141 44.76 -8.33 0.36
CA THR A 141 43.47 -8.09 -0.31
C THR A 141 43.57 -8.59 -1.75
N SER A 142 42.66 -9.50 -2.13
CA SER A 142 42.63 -10.21 -3.42
C SER A 142 43.36 -9.55 -4.60
N ALA A 143 44.25 -10.30 -5.24
CA ALA A 143 44.86 -9.90 -6.50
C ALA A 143 43.78 -9.55 -7.55
N PRO A 144 43.93 -8.44 -8.29
CA PRO A 144 43.01 -8.08 -9.37
C PRO A 144 42.88 -9.21 -10.41
N PRO A 145 41.74 -9.32 -11.13
CA PRO A 145 41.45 -10.43 -12.07
C PRO A 145 42.47 -10.67 -13.19
N ASN A 146 43.38 -9.71 -13.46
CA ASN A 146 44.42 -9.79 -14.49
C ASN A 146 45.85 -9.76 -13.90
N TRP A 147 46.04 -10.04 -12.62
CA TRP A 147 47.36 -10.04 -11.99
C TRP A 147 48.24 -11.14 -12.59
N LYS A 148 49.37 -10.75 -13.19
CA LYS A 148 50.42 -11.65 -13.68
C LYS A 148 51.69 -11.34 -12.91
N ASP A 149 52.33 -12.37 -12.36
CA ASP A 149 53.61 -12.27 -11.64
C ASP A 149 54.78 -11.75 -12.51
N THR A 150 54.57 -11.54 -13.81
CA THR A 150 55.60 -11.10 -14.76
C THR A 150 55.48 -9.65 -15.24
N ASP A 151 54.43 -8.92 -14.84
CA ASP A 151 54.12 -7.59 -15.39
C ASP A 151 54.49 -6.47 -14.41
N GLY A 152 55.77 -6.33 -14.06
CA GLY A 152 56.46 -5.07 -13.67
C GLY A 152 55.90 -4.18 -12.55
N PHE A 153 54.82 -4.54 -11.88
CA PHE A 153 54.40 -3.96 -10.60
C PHE A 153 55.12 -4.70 -9.47
N ASP A 154 56.45 -4.63 -9.49
CA ASP A 154 57.40 -5.49 -8.75
C ASP A 154 57.39 -5.37 -7.21
N ASN A 155 56.44 -4.67 -6.59
CA ASN A 155 56.64 -4.25 -5.19
C ASN A 155 55.59 -4.70 -4.18
N ILE A 156 54.59 -5.51 -4.56
CA ILE A 156 53.59 -5.99 -3.60
C ILE A 156 53.33 -7.48 -3.82
N PRO A 157 54.04 -8.38 -3.11
CA PRO A 157 53.83 -9.82 -3.25
C PRO A 157 52.42 -10.16 -2.75
N ASN A 158 51.61 -10.81 -3.58
CA ASN A 158 50.27 -11.29 -3.19
C ASN A 158 50.43 -12.41 -2.14
N ARG A 159 49.76 -12.24 -1.00
CA ARG A 159 49.76 -13.17 0.12
C ARG A 159 48.34 -13.69 0.33
N PRO A 160 48.16 -14.91 0.84
CA PRO A 160 46.83 -15.42 1.15
C PRO A 160 46.14 -14.51 2.17
N PRO A 161 44.80 -14.35 2.09
CA PRO A 161 44.04 -13.47 2.97
C PRO A 161 44.03 -13.93 4.44
N ILE A 162 44.35 -15.20 4.67
CA ILE A 162 44.51 -15.79 6.00
C ILE A 162 45.97 -16.20 6.22
N PRO A 163 46.50 -16.11 7.46
CA PRO A 163 47.83 -16.59 7.77
C PRO A 163 47.99 -18.09 7.45
N GLU A 164 49.16 -18.48 6.96
CA GLU A 164 49.48 -19.88 6.72
C GLU A 164 49.82 -20.62 8.03
N GLU A 165 49.63 -21.94 8.06
CA GLU A 165 49.97 -22.81 9.19
C GLU A 165 51.43 -22.62 9.66
N SER A 166 52.36 -22.40 8.73
CA SER A 166 53.75 -22.09 9.04
C SER A 166 53.86 -20.81 9.89
N MET A 167 53.16 -19.73 9.51
CA MET A 167 53.11 -18.47 10.27
C MET A 167 52.46 -18.66 11.64
N PHE A 168 51.42 -19.51 11.75
CA PHE A 168 50.82 -19.85 13.04
C PHE A 168 51.81 -20.56 13.96
N ARG A 169 52.57 -21.53 13.46
CA ARG A 169 53.62 -22.23 14.24
C ARG A 169 54.76 -21.32 14.67
N PHE A 170 55.11 -20.34 13.85
CA PHE A 170 56.11 -19.33 14.20
C PHE A 170 55.56 -18.17 15.04
N SER A 171 54.25 -18.13 15.30
CA SER A 171 53.65 -17.07 16.09
C SER A 171 54.11 -17.14 17.54
N ALA A 172 54.25 -15.97 18.17
CA ALA A 172 54.60 -15.86 19.59
C ALA A 172 53.58 -16.58 20.48
N LEU A 173 52.31 -16.65 20.07
CA LEU A 173 51.26 -17.38 20.78
C LEU A 173 51.53 -18.89 20.80
N TYR A 174 51.96 -19.45 19.67
CA TYR A 174 52.28 -20.88 19.58
C TYR A 174 53.53 -21.24 20.41
N GLN A 175 54.54 -20.38 20.40
CA GLN A 175 55.78 -20.59 21.16
C GLN A 175 55.57 -20.46 22.68
N ASN A 176 54.75 -19.51 23.11
CA ASN A 176 54.50 -19.29 24.54
C ASN A 176 53.67 -20.42 25.18
N ASN A 177 52.83 -21.10 24.39
CA ASN A 177 52.07 -22.27 24.84
C ASN A 177 52.92 -23.54 24.96
N GLY A 178 54.07 -23.62 24.28
CA GLY A 178 55.00 -24.75 24.36
C GLY A 178 55.88 -24.76 25.62
N ASN A 179 56.00 -23.63 26.32
CA ASN A 179 56.85 -23.48 27.51
C ASN A 179 56.10 -23.68 28.84
N ILE A 180 54.83 -24.12 28.82
CA ILE A 180 54.01 -24.30 30.04
C ILE A 180 54.22 -25.69 30.67
N THR A 181 55.02 -26.56 30.05
CA THR A 181 55.46 -27.82 30.65
C THR A 181 56.88 -27.69 31.18
N GLU A 182 56.97 -27.72 32.50
CA GLU A 182 58.19 -27.90 33.31
C GLU A 182 58.98 -26.62 33.64
N ASP A 183 58.38 -25.72 34.43
CA ASP A 183 59.04 -25.17 35.62
C ASP A 183 58.03 -24.34 36.44
N ASN A 184 58.09 -24.47 37.77
CA ASN A 184 57.22 -23.86 38.80
C ASN A 184 55.90 -24.59 39.13
N ARG A 185 56.04 -25.82 39.65
CA ARG A 185 55.23 -26.23 40.81
C ARG A 185 56.11 -26.07 42.04
N ASN A 186 56.03 -24.93 42.71
CA ASN A 186 56.25 -24.78 44.16
C ASN A 186 55.75 -23.39 44.58
N GLU A 187 54.72 -23.44 45.43
CA GLU A 187 54.45 -22.55 46.57
C GLU A 187 54.47 -21.04 46.31
N ASP A 188 53.26 -20.45 46.28
CA ASP A 188 52.89 -19.36 47.19
C ASP A 188 51.35 -19.29 47.25
N GLU A 189 50.79 -19.99 48.25
CA GLU A 189 49.51 -19.61 48.84
C GLU A 189 49.76 -18.39 49.73
N ASP A 190 49.29 -17.21 49.31
CA ASP A 190 48.45 -16.35 50.16
C ASP A 190 48.21 -14.95 49.54
N ASN A 191 46.95 -14.53 49.65
CA ASN A 191 46.42 -13.17 49.63
C ASN A 191 46.46 -12.37 48.30
N ASP A 192 45.31 -12.27 47.64
CA ASP A 192 44.40 -11.17 47.96
C ASP A 192 43.00 -11.32 47.33
N ASN A 193 42.01 -11.21 48.20
CA ASN A 193 40.60 -11.02 47.85
C ASN A 193 40.41 -9.69 47.10
N ILE A 194 40.09 -9.75 45.80
CA ILE A 194 39.42 -8.64 45.11
C ILE A 194 38.25 -9.19 44.28
N ILE A 195 37.06 -9.05 44.88
CA ILE A 195 35.75 -8.75 44.29
C ILE A 195 35.49 -9.34 42.89
N MET A 196 34.81 -10.49 42.91
CA MET A 196 34.02 -10.99 41.79
C MET A 196 32.75 -10.15 41.66
N GLU A 197 32.61 -9.39 40.58
CA GLU A 197 31.30 -8.97 40.08
C GLU A 197 31.14 -9.49 38.65
N GLU A 198 30.07 -10.28 38.49
CA GLU A 198 29.80 -11.12 37.33
C GLU A 198 29.47 -10.29 36.09
N ASN A 199 30.14 -10.59 34.97
CA ASN A 199 29.57 -10.39 33.64
C ASN A 199 29.95 -11.58 32.76
N LYS A 200 29.11 -12.61 32.81
CA LYS A 200 29.10 -13.69 31.79
C LYS A 200 28.50 -13.12 30.51
N VAL A 201 29.34 -12.83 29.51
CA VAL A 201 28.89 -12.77 28.12
C VAL A 201 29.29 -14.09 27.46
N ASN A 202 28.29 -14.94 27.31
CA ASN A 202 28.33 -16.19 26.57
C ASN A 202 28.45 -15.87 25.06
N VAL A 203 29.60 -16.14 24.46
CA VAL A 203 29.78 -16.07 23.01
C VAL A 203 30.17 -17.46 22.54
N ASP A 204 29.15 -18.27 22.29
CA ASP A 204 29.24 -19.35 21.31
C ASP A 204 27.82 -19.71 20.86
N SER A 205 27.55 -19.43 19.57
CA SER A 205 26.67 -20.20 18.69
C SER A 205 26.18 -19.31 17.54
N TYR A 206 26.71 -19.57 16.34
CA TYR A 206 25.98 -19.72 15.07
C TYR A 206 26.82 -19.26 13.86
N LEU A 207 27.70 -20.16 13.43
CA LEU A 207 27.95 -20.40 12.01
C LEU A 207 27.06 -21.58 11.61
N GLY A 208 26.09 -21.31 10.74
CA GLY A 208 25.20 -22.29 10.14
C GLY A 208 24.65 -21.72 8.84
N LEU A 209 25.42 -21.88 7.77
CA LEU A 209 24.92 -21.83 6.40
C LEU A 209 24.13 -23.13 6.14
N ASP A 210 22.88 -23.04 5.67
CA ASP A 210 22.44 -23.54 4.35
C ASP A 210 20.92 -23.35 4.12
N PRO A 211 20.35 -23.61 2.91
CA PRO A 211 19.48 -22.67 2.20
C PRO A 211 18.00 -23.09 2.16
N LEU A 212 17.11 -22.11 2.00
CA LEU A 212 15.71 -22.28 1.60
C LEU A 212 15.46 -21.26 0.49
N GLN A 213 15.49 -21.61 -0.79
CA GLN A 213 14.53 -22.44 -1.52
C GLN A 213 13.09 -21.92 -1.38
N GLY A 214 12.79 -21.00 -2.31
CA GLY A 214 11.51 -20.77 -2.96
C GLY A 214 10.24 -20.83 -2.13
N ASP A 215 9.66 -19.66 -1.88
CA ASP A 215 8.21 -19.52 -1.92
C ASP A 215 7.83 -18.34 -2.81
N GLN A 216 7.19 -18.71 -3.91
CA GLN A 216 6.39 -17.84 -4.74
C GLN A 216 5.11 -17.53 -3.97
N GLU A 217 4.99 -16.33 -3.41
CA GLU A 217 3.66 -15.79 -3.10
C GLU A 217 3.22 -14.88 -4.25
N SER A 218 2.61 -15.54 -5.23
CA SER A 218 1.69 -14.93 -6.18
C SER A 218 0.47 -14.42 -5.42
N LEU A 219 0.53 -13.16 -4.98
CA LEU A 219 -0.64 -12.37 -4.67
C LEU A 219 -1.12 -11.73 -5.99
N LEU A 220 -1.80 -12.51 -6.83
CA LEU A 220 -2.51 -12.02 -8.01
C LEU A 220 -3.99 -12.25 -7.82
N ASP A 221 -4.69 -11.11 -7.89
CA ASP A 221 -6.12 -10.91 -7.80
C ASP A 221 -6.93 -11.81 -8.74
N LEU A 222 -8.14 -12.13 -8.29
CA LEU A 222 -9.22 -12.68 -9.08
C LEU A 222 -9.64 -11.68 -10.17
N ASP A 223 -9.35 -12.01 -11.44
CA ASP A 223 -10.18 -11.56 -12.55
C ASP A 223 -11.41 -12.47 -12.64
N LEU A 224 -12.56 -11.95 -12.23
CA LEU A 224 -13.89 -12.51 -12.50
C LEU A 224 -14.74 -11.38 -13.07
N ASP A 225 -14.58 -11.13 -14.37
CA ASP A 225 -15.55 -10.42 -15.22
C ASP A 225 -15.29 -10.81 -16.69
N ASP A 226 -15.83 -11.98 -17.07
CA ASP A 226 -16.23 -12.27 -18.46
C ASP A 226 -17.19 -13.47 -18.44
N PHE A 227 -18.50 -13.17 -18.37
CA PHE A 227 -19.63 -13.86 -19.02
C PHE A 227 -20.94 -13.14 -18.72
#